data_AF-A0AA95GMW1-F1
#
_entry.id   AF-A0AA95GMW1-F1
#
_cell.length_a   1.000
_cell.length_b   1.000
_cell.length_c   1.000
_cell.angle_alpha   90.00
_cell.angle_beta   90.00
_cell.angle_gamma   90.00
#
_symmetry.space_group_name_H-M   'P 1'
#
loop_
_entity.id
_entity.type
_entity.pdbx_description
1 polymer ?
#
loop_
_entity_poly.entity_id
_entity_poly.type
_entity_poly.pdbx_seq_one_letter_code
_entity_poly.pdbx_strand_id
1 'polypeptide(L)'
;MSTNTMGDGFFVFFRLTDHIFKTNNRFRVNITSSTGKLIKIDSVSPVDSDDKYAPIEISDSAAPIILAYIIQRTDNAIVVSEGEAKIKYDDITRKLHVLDFKQKNMEGVALKLDDSKNPYFNLQLIRATGSLCSKLNR
;
A
#
# COMPACT_ATOMS: atom_id res chain seq x y z
N MET A 1 34.08 -17.10 -3.02
CA MET A 1 32.71 -16.74 -2.60
C MET A 1 32.10 -15.95 -3.72
N SER A 2 31.22 -16.58 -4.50
CA SER A 2 30.51 -15.93 -5.60
C SER A 2 29.39 -15.10 -4.99
N THR A 3 29.49 -13.77 -5.07
CA THR A 3 28.37 -12.87 -4.84
C THR A 3 27.31 -13.20 -5.89
N ASN A 4 26.26 -13.90 -5.48
CA ASN A 4 25.06 -14.06 -6.28
C ASN A 4 24.40 -12.68 -6.40
N THR A 5 24.86 -11.84 -7.31
CA THR A 5 24.08 -10.72 -7.83
C THR A 5 23.01 -11.32 -8.76
N MET A 6 22.00 -11.95 -8.16
CA MET A 6 20.65 -11.89 -8.74
C MET A 6 20.27 -10.42 -8.71
N GLY A 7 19.88 -9.86 -9.87
CA GLY A 7 19.66 -8.42 -10.08
C GLY A 7 19.11 -7.70 -8.86
N ASP A 8 19.87 -6.73 -8.38
CA ASP A 8 19.77 -6.09 -7.06
C ASP A 8 18.38 -5.46 -6.86
N GLY A 9 17.45 -6.20 -6.24
CA GLY A 9 16.08 -5.75 -6.02
C GLY A 9 15.35 -6.59 -4.98
N PHE A 10 14.27 -6.04 -4.42
CA PHE A 10 13.44 -6.69 -3.42
C PHE A 10 11.96 -6.60 -3.79
N PHE A 11 11.16 -7.55 -3.29
CA PHE A 11 9.71 -7.55 -3.47
C PHE A 11 9.01 -6.94 -2.26
N VAL A 12 8.01 -6.12 -2.55
CA VAL A 12 7.05 -5.63 -1.56
C VAL A 12 5.68 -6.17 -1.90
N PHE A 13 4.96 -6.70 -0.92
CA PHE A 13 3.70 -7.39 -1.14
C PHE A 13 2.55 -6.57 -0.58
N PHE A 14 1.53 -6.29 -1.38
CA PHE A 14 0.40 -5.46 -0.99
C PHE A 14 -0.92 -6.22 -1.12
N ARG A 15 -1.84 -5.92 -0.20
CA ARG A 15 -3.25 -6.31 -0.30
C ARG A 15 -4.13 -5.14 0.08
N LEU A 16 -5.29 -5.01 -0.56
CA LEU A 16 -6.31 -4.01 -0.23
C LEU A 16 -7.51 -4.72 0.41
N THR A 17 -7.91 -4.34 1.63
CA THR A 17 -9.07 -4.94 2.32
C THR A 17 -10.17 -3.93 2.58
N ASP A 18 -11.40 -4.28 2.21
CA ASP A 18 -12.59 -3.46 2.46
C ASP A 18 -13.26 -3.83 3.78
N HIS A 19 -12.94 -3.11 4.86
CA HIS A 19 -13.62 -3.28 6.15
C HIS A 19 -14.92 -2.45 6.29
N ILE A 20 -15.32 -1.72 5.25
CA ILE A 20 -16.45 -0.80 5.29
C ILE A 20 -17.73 -1.47 4.80
N PHE A 21 -17.69 -2.00 3.59
CA PHE A 21 -18.87 -2.53 2.89
C PHE A 21 -18.87 -4.04 2.73
N LYS A 22 -17.77 -4.67 3.12
CA LYS A 22 -17.57 -6.12 3.10
C LYS A 22 -17.85 -6.75 1.72
N THR A 23 -17.48 -6.07 0.64
CA THR A 23 -17.74 -6.50 -0.73
C THR A 23 -16.44 -6.58 -1.53
N ASN A 24 -16.22 -7.70 -2.23
CA ASN A 24 -15.08 -7.86 -3.14
C ASN A 24 -15.14 -6.87 -4.32
N ASN A 25 -13.96 -6.47 -4.80
CA ASN A 25 -13.73 -5.67 -6.01
C ASN A 25 -14.46 -4.31 -6.04
N ARG A 26 -14.87 -3.80 -4.88
CA ARG A 26 -15.54 -2.50 -4.76
C ARG A 26 -14.58 -1.33 -4.96
N PHE A 27 -13.35 -1.49 -4.49
CA PHE A 27 -12.29 -0.50 -4.62
C PHE A 27 -11.10 -1.10 -5.35
N ARG A 28 -10.33 -0.23 -5.98
CA ARG A 28 -9.04 -0.56 -6.57
C ARG A 28 -8.00 0.43 -6.08
N VAL A 29 -6.84 -0.07 -5.70
CA VAL A 29 -5.65 0.75 -5.47
C VAL A 29 -4.69 0.60 -6.64
N ASN A 30 -4.19 1.72 -7.14
CA ASN A 30 -3.03 1.79 -8.02
C ASN A 30 -1.85 2.25 -7.16
N ILE A 31 -0.74 1.50 -7.17
CA ILE A 31 0.49 1.85 -6.43
C ILE A 31 1.63 2.01 -7.44
N THR A 32 2.24 3.19 -7.46
CA THR A 32 3.36 3.55 -8.33
C THR A 32 4.60 3.79 -7.50
N SER A 33 5.69 3.08 -7.77
CA SER A 33 6.99 3.35 -7.16
C SER A 33 7.69 4.53 -7.83
N SER A 34 8.56 5.19 -7.08
CA SER A 34 9.50 6.20 -7.62
C SER A 34 10.47 5.64 -8.66
N THR A 35 10.60 4.31 -8.76
CA THR A 35 11.36 3.60 -9.80
C THR A 35 10.53 3.34 -11.07
N GLY A 36 9.28 3.81 -11.12
CA GLY A 36 8.39 3.72 -12.28
C GLY A 36 7.61 2.40 -12.40
N LYS A 37 7.65 1.53 -11.39
CA LYS A 37 6.88 0.29 -11.36
C LYS A 37 5.46 0.57 -10.87
N LEU A 38 4.47 -0.07 -11.48
CA LEU A 38 3.06 0.12 -11.17
C LEU A 38 2.41 -1.23 -10.88
N ILE A 39 1.61 -1.30 -9.83
CA ILE A 39 0.69 -2.43 -9.58
C ILE A 39 -0.73 -1.93 -9.36
N LYS A 40 -1.70 -2.81 -9.63
CA LYS A 40 -3.13 -2.56 -9.41
C LYS A 40 -3.71 -3.70 -8.58
N ILE A 41 -4.49 -3.37 -7.55
CA ILE A 41 -5.01 -4.36 -6.60
C ILE A 41 -6.47 -4.04 -6.35
N ASP A 42 -7.34 -5.02 -6.60
CA ASP A 42 -8.75 -4.94 -6.23
C ASP A 42 -8.95 -5.30 -4.75
N SER A 43 -9.90 -4.64 -4.09
CA SER A 43 -10.18 -4.85 -2.68
C SER A 43 -10.83 -6.20 -2.44
N VAL A 44 -10.41 -6.90 -1.40
CA VAL A 44 -11.05 -8.14 -0.96
C VAL A 44 -11.81 -7.95 0.36
N SER A 45 -12.95 -8.63 0.50
CA SER A 45 -13.69 -8.85 1.73
C SER A 45 -14.78 -9.93 1.58
N PRO A 46 -14.91 -10.86 2.55
CA PRO A 46 -14.01 -11.05 3.69
C PRO A 46 -12.62 -11.51 3.22
N VAL A 47 -11.60 -11.32 4.06
CA VAL A 47 -10.25 -11.81 3.76
C VAL A 47 -10.27 -13.33 3.84
N ASP A 48 -10.07 -13.98 2.70
CA ASP A 48 -9.78 -15.42 2.64
C ASP A 48 -8.31 -15.68 3.00
N SER A 49 -8.02 -16.85 3.56
CA SER A 49 -6.64 -17.34 3.69
C SER A 49 -5.94 -17.47 2.34
N ASP A 50 -6.70 -17.71 1.28
CA ASP A 50 -6.18 -17.86 -0.09
C ASP A 50 -6.01 -16.52 -0.82
N ASP A 51 -6.46 -15.40 -0.23
CA ASP A 51 -6.32 -14.08 -0.85
C ASP A 51 -4.85 -13.64 -0.93
N LYS A 52 -4.37 -13.60 -2.18
CA LYS A 52 -2.97 -13.35 -2.50
C LYS A 52 -2.63 -11.86 -2.38
N TYR A 53 -1.43 -11.60 -1.88
CA TYR A 53 -0.82 -10.28 -1.97
C TYR A 53 -0.25 -10.07 -3.38
N ALA A 54 -0.43 -8.88 -3.92
CA ALA A 54 0.20 -8.46 -5.18
C ALA A 54 1.63 -7.98 -4.92
N PRO A 55 2.64 -8.56 -5.60
CA PRO A 55 4.02 -8.12 -5.48
C PRO A 55 4.30 -6.90 -6.37
N ILE A 56 5.08 -5.94 -5.87
CA ILE A 56 5.82 -4.97 -6.67
C ILE A 56 7.31 -5.23 -6.49
N GLU A 57 8.01 -5.39 -7.60
CA GLU A 57 9.47 -5.49 -7.63
C GLU A 57 10.08 -4.08 -7.55
N ILE A 58 11.01 -3.89 -6.64
CA ILE A 58 11.70 -2.61 -6.43
C ILE A 58 13.18 -2.85 -6.60
N SER A 59 13.81 -2.12 -7.51
CA SER A 59 15.26 -2.11 -7.65
C SER A 59 15.88 -1.61 -6.36
N ASP A 60 16.94 -2.30 -5.93
CA ASP A 60 17.69 -1.97 -4.73
C ASP A 60 18.22 -0.54 -4.84
N SER A 61 18.11 0.18 -3.73
CA SER A 61 18.36 1.61 -3.68
C SER A 61 18.82 1.98 -2.29
N ALA A 62 20.01 2.58 -2.21
CA ALA A 62 20.50 3.19 -0.97
C ALA A 62 19.57 4.31 -0.46
N ALA A 63 18.78 4.91 -1.36
CA ALA A 63 17.80 5.94 -1.03
C ALA A 63 16.42 5.33 -0.73
N PRO A 64 15.64 5.93 0.19
CA PRO A 64 14.25 5.52 0.41
C PRO A 64 13.40 5.59 -0.86
N ILE A 65 12.52 4.61 -1.02
CA ILE A 65 11.60 4.49 -2.15
C ILE A 65 10.27 5.12 -1.79
N ILE A 66 9.71 5.89 -2.72
CA ILE A 66 8.39 6.49 -2.57
C ILE A 66 7.38 5.62 -3.30
N LEU A 67 6.29 5.26 -2.63
CA LEU A 67 5.16 4.55 -3.19
C LEU A 67 3.95 5.48 -3.17
N ALA A 68 3.67 6.10 -4.31
CA ALA A 68 2.45 6.88 -4.50
C ALA A 68 1.27 5.92 -4.69
N TYR A 69 0.13 6.20 -4.06
CA TYR A 69 -1.06 5.39 -4.22
C TYR A 69 -2.30 6.24 -4.47
N ILE A 70 -3.21 5.69 -5.26
CA ILE A 70 -4.55 6.24 -5.52
C ILE A 70 -5.55 5.10 -5.35
N ILE A 71 -6.55 5.30 -4.49
CA ILE A 71 -7.65 4.37 -4.26
C ILE A 71 -8.92 4.95 -4.86
N GLN A 72 -9.56 4.17 -5.71
CA GLN A 72 -10.79 4.55 -6.41
C GLN A 72 -11.86 3.49 -6.22
N ARG A 73 -13.11 3.90 -6.34
CA ARG A 73 -14.21 2.95 -6.55
C ARG A 73 -14.13 2.35 -7.95
N THR A 74 -14.39 1.05 -8.06
CA THR A 74 -14.32 0.33 -9.34
C THR A 74 -15.46 0.70 -10.29
N ASP A 75 -16.64 1.05 -9.75
CA ASP A 75 -17.85 1.29 -10.53
C ASP A 75 -17.90 2.66 -11.22
N ASN A 76 -17.28 3.69 -10.62
CA ASN A 76 -17.37 5.06 -11.13
C ASN A 76 -16.05 5.85 -11.07
N ALA A 77 -14.93 5.20 -10.72
CA ALA A 77 -13.60 5.80 -10.65
C ALA A 77 -13.46 7.00 -9.68
N ILE A 78 -14.42 7.22 -8.78
CA ILE A 78 -14.30 8.26 -7.74
C ILE A 78 -13.14 7.91 -6.82
N VAL A 79 -12.22 8.85 -6.63
CA VAL A 79 -11.09 8.75 -5.70
C VAL A 79 -11.60 8.85 -4.27
N VAL A 80 -11.22 7.88 -3.43
CA VAL A 80 -11.62 7.83 -2.01
C VAL A 80 -10.44 7.99 -1.06
N SER A 81 -9.21 7.78 -1.54
CA SER A 81 -7.99 8.07 -0.79
C SER A 81 -6.81 8.19 -1.76
N GLU A 82 -5.90 9.11 -1.50
CA GLU A 82 -4.63 9.23 -2.23
C GLU A 82 -3.50 9.61 -1.28
N GLY A 83 -2.26 9.29 -1.63
CA GLY A 83 -1.13 9.65 -0.80
C GLY A 83 0.14 8.93 -1.18
N GLU A 84 1.08 8.89 -0.23
CA GLU A 84 2.42 8.36 -0.45
C GLU A 84 2.91 7.63 0.80
N ALA A 85 3.58 6.50 0.59
CA ALA A 85 4.37 5.82 1.61
C ALA A 85 5.86 5.94 1.26
N LYS A 86 6.69 6.34 2.22
CA LYS A 86 8.14 6.34 2.07
C LYS A 86 8.69 5.10 2.77
N ILE A 87 9.30 4.20 2.03
CA ILE A 87 9.84 2.94 2.55
C ILE A 87 11.36 2.86 2.36
N LYS A 88 12.04 2.11 3.21
CA LYS A 88 13.47 1.82 3.07
C LYS A 88 13.73 0.36 3.41
N TYR A 89 14.44 -0.34 2.54
CA TYR A 89 14.95 -1.67 2.85
C TYR A 89 16.23 -1.53 3.68
N ASP A 90 16.32 -2.32 4.75
CA ASP A 90 17.52 -2.45 5.57
C ASP A 90 18.18 -3.79 5.24
N ASP A 91 19.32 -3.74 4.56
CA ASP A 91 20.08 -4.93 4.16
C ASP A 91 20.62 -5.75 5.34
N ILE A 92 20.85 -5.08 6.49
CA ILE A 92 21.41 -5.72 7.69
C ILE A 92 20.31 -6.54 8.36
N THR A 93 19.14 -5.93 8.60
CA THR A 93 18.03 -6.62 9.25
C THR A 93 17.15 -7.41 8.29
N ARG A 94 17.33 -7.21 6.98
CA ARG A 94 16.51 -7.73 5.87
C ARG A 94 15.02 -7.39 6.04
N LYS A 95 14.73 -6.18 6.52
CA LYS A 95 13.36 -5.70 6.78
C LYS A 95 13.07 -4.43 5.99
N LEU A 96 11.80 -4.26 5.60
CA LEU A 96 11.30 -3.00 5.08
C LEU A 96 10.82 -2.09 6.22
N HIS A 97 11.27 -0.86 6.23
CA HIS A 97 10.83 0.15 7.17
C HIS A 97 9.93 1.16 6.48
N VAL A 98 8.75 1.41 7.04
CA VAL A 98 7.91 2.55 6.65
C VAL A 98 8.41 3.77 7.42
N LEU A 99 9.04 4.70 6.70
CA LEU A 99 9.61 5.92 7.28
C LEU A 99 8.56 7.03 7.42
N ASP A 100 7.62 7.08 6.49
CA ASP A 100 6.52 8.05 6.48
C ASP A 100 5.33 7.46 5.72
N PHE A 101 4.13 7.85 6.13
CA PHE A 101 2.89 7.44 5.49
C PHE A 101 1.89 8.60 5.51
N LYS A 102 1.73 9.22 4.33
CA LYS A 102 0.84 10.36 4.13
C LYS A 102 -0.41 9.90 3.40
N GLN A 103 -1.54 10.44 3.82
CA GLN A 103 -2.83 10.12 3.25
C GLN A 103 -3.75 11.32 3.25
N LYS A 104 -4.44 11.49 2.13
CA LYS A 104 -5.55 12.43 1.94
C LYS A 104 -6.80 11.61 1.71
N ASN A 105 -7.63 11.56 2.74
CA ASN A 105 -8.84 10.76 2.80
C ASN A 105 -10.04 11.56 2.29
N MET A 106 -10.90 10.91 1.51
CA MET A 106 -12.07 11.50 0.84
C MET A 106 -13.28 10.59 1.04
N GLU A 107 -14.49 11.08 0.73
CA GLU A 107 -15.72 10.26 0.75
C GLU A 107 -16.00 9.55 2.10
N GLY A 108 -15.50 10.09 3.22
CA GLY A 108 -15.63 9.45 4.53
C GLY A 108 -14.90 8.10 4.65
N VAL A 109 -13.96 7.81 3.76
CA VAL A 109 -13.11 6.62 3.75
C VAL A 109 -11.71 7.01 4.21
N ALA A 110 -11.16 6.26 5.15
CA ALA A 110 -9.76 6.39 5.56
C ALA A 110 -8.98 5.13 5.25
N LEU A 111 -7.70 5.32 4.91
CA LEU A 111 -6.75 4.25 4.75
C LEU A 111 -5.97 4.02 6.05
N LYS A 112 -5.69 2.75 6.36
CA LYS A 112 -4.77 2.35 7.41
C LYS A 112 -3.79 1.35 6.82
N LEU A 113 -2.50 1.58 7.03
CA LEU A 113 -1.44 0.64 6.71
C LEU A 113 -1.21 -0.30 7.89
N ASP A 114 -1.22 -1.61 7.66
CA ASP A 114 -0.81 -2.64 8.59
C ASP A 114 0.41 -3.38 8.02
N ASP A 115 1.53 -3.26 8.71
CA ASP A 115 2.85 -3.76 8.34
C ASP A 115 3.36 -4.88 9.27
N SER A 116 2.48 -5.47 10.07
CA SER A 116 2.80 -6.51 11.06
C SER A 116 3.43 -7.78 10.47
N LYS A 117 3.27 -8.02 9.16
CA LYS A 117 3.79 -9.17 8.43
C LYS A 117 4.84 -8.77 7.39
N ASN A 118 5.83 -7.94 7.73
CA ASN A 118 6.90 -7.53 6.80
C ASN A 118 7.49 -8.71 5.96
N PRO A 119 7.68 -8.59 4.63
CA PRO A 119 7.44 -7.44 3.73
C PRO A 119 6.01 -7.33 3.16
N TYR A 120 5.03 -7.95 3.82
CA TYR A 120 3.61 -7.92 3.45
C TYR A 120 2.88 -6.77 4.15
N PHE A 121 2.29 -5.90 3.35
CA PHE A 121 1.54 -4.72 3.77
C PHE A 121 0.06 -4.87 3.44
N ASN A 122 -0.79 -4.71 4.45
CA ASN A 122 -2.22 -4.73 4.29
C ASN A 122 -2.79 -3.30 4.36
N LEU A 123 -3.37 -2.86 3.24
CA LEU A 123 -4.04 -1.57 3.07
C LEU A 123 -5.51 -1.74 3.47
N GLN A 124 -5.85 -1.31 4.68
CA GLN A 124 -7.19 -1.47 5.25
C GLN A 124 -8.02 -0.22 4.98
N LEU A 125 -9.10 -0.36 4.20
CA LEU A 125 -10.11 0.68 4.06
C LEU A 125 -11.06 0.62 5.26
N ILE A 126 -11.13 1.73 5.99
CA ILE A 126 -11.98 1.90 7.17
C ILE A 126 -12.82 3.17 7.02
N ARG A 127 -13.89 3.29 7.81
CA ARG A 127 -14.64 4.55 7.87
C ARG A 127 -13.77 5.62 8.52
N ALA A 128 -13.70 6.80 7.93
CA ALA A 128 -13.06 7.96 8.54
C ALA A 128 -13.87 8.37 9.78
N THR A 129 -13.35 8.08 10.97
CA THR A 129 -13.88 8.60 12.24
C THR A 129 -13.19 9.93 12.56
N GLY A 130 -13.83 10.79 13.36
CA GLY A 130 -13.48 12.22 13.52
C GLY A 130 -12.01 12.58 13.82
N SER A 131 -11.18 11.63 14.27
CA SER A 131 -9.72 11.83 14.41
C SER A 131 -8.98 11.83 13.06
N LEU A 132 -9.42 11.00 12.09
CA LEU A 132 -8.79 10.85 10.77
C LEU A 132 -9.21 11.91 9.75
N CYS A 133 -10.28 12.66 10.01
CA CYS A 133 -10.68 13.85 9.23
C CYS A 133 -9.97 15.14 9.70
N SER A 134 -9.34 15.14 10.88
CA SER A 134 -8.88 16.37 11.54
C SER A 134 -7.61 17.01 10.97
N LYS A 135 -6.95 16.39 9.98
CA LYS A 135 -5.83 17.01 9.24
C LYS A 135 -6.25 17.77 7.97
N LEU A 136 -7.56 17.99 7.76
CA LEU A 136 -8.08 18.78 6.64
C LEU A 136 -8.23 20.28 6.95
N ASN A 137 -7.98 20.74 8.17
CA ASN A 137 -7.98 22.17 8.51
C ASN A 137 -6.98 22.47 9.65
N ARG A 138 -5.73 22.74 9.30
CA ARG A 138 -4.88 23.68 10.04
C ARG A 138 -3.77 24.20 9.16
#